data_AF-A0A662G1W3-F1
#
_entry.id   AF-A0A662G1W3-F1
#
_cell.length_a   1.000
_cell.length_b   1.000
_cell.length_c   1.000
_cell.angle_alpha   90.00
_cell.angle_beta   90.00
_cell.angle_gamma   90.00
#
_symmetry.space_group_name_H-M   'P 1'
#
loop_
_entity.id
_entity.type
_entity.pdbx_description
1 polymer ?
#
loop_
_entity_poly.entity_id
_entity_poly.type
_entity_poly.pdbx_seq_one_letter_code
_entity_poly.pdbx_strand_id
1 'polypeptide(L)'
;MIFRARDRDAPVTREGIIFRVMGYDHPPGACFCDVEYAPETIYTSREKRALREGKGLRYYKFYFDGGLKFVEERYPQYTVYSRVFGKRLVGLKYEYIAELRKPEERLQKLLMTEKDDKLLKALRRLLDTITEISTLRTSDFGVFGSLMHGFYHEEYSDLDLVIYGTKELEELLEVLSSLYRDGRVLINEFDTVSPEHFKNWRFKHLTPKEY
;
A
#
# COMPACT_ATOMS: atom_id res chain seq x y z
N MET A 1 23.54 -11.59 -4.51
CA MET A 1 22.55 -10.80 -3.77
C MET A 1 21.34 -11.68 -3.52
N ILE A 2 20.92 -11.86 -2.27
CA ILE A 2 19.68 -12.59 -1.94
C ILE A 2 18.53 -11.62 -2.19
N PHE A 3 17.68 -11.94 -3.17
CA PHE A 3 16.44 -11.20 -3.39
C PHE A 3 15.49 -11.55 -2.23
N ARG A 4 15.16 -10.56 -1.39
CA ARG A 4 14.23 -10.74 -0.26
C ARG A 4 13.17 -9.66 -0.31
N ALA A 5 12.01 -10.02 -0.86
CA ALA A 5 10.83 -9.17 -0.82
C ALA A 5 10.27 -9.10 0.62
N ARG A 6 9.82 -7.92 1.02
CA ARG A 6 9.14 -7.65 2.29
C ARG A 6 7.68 -7.31 2.05
N ASP A 7 6.85 -7.41 3.09
CA ASP A 7 5.47 -6.96 3.01
C ASP A 7 5.40 -5.53 2.46
N ARG A 8 4.43 -5.28 1.57
CA ARG A 8 4.25 -3.99 0.84
C ARG A 8 5.31 -3.61 -0.17
N ASP A 9 6.39 -4.38 -0.36
CA ASP A 9 7.19 -4.22 -1.56
C ASP A 9 6.33 -4.47 -2.80
N ALA A 10 6.59 -3.74 -3.88
CA ALA A 10 5.80 -3.79 -5.09
C ALA A 10 6.63 -4.31 -6.28
N PRO A 11 6.66 -5.63 -6.51
CA PRO A 11 7.27 -6.21 -7.68
C PRO A 11 6.47 -5.88 -8.94
N VAL A 12 7.19 -5.59 -10.01
CA VAL A 12 6.63 -5.25 -11.32
C VAL A 12 7.17 -6.22 -12.35
N THR A 13 6.28 -6.79 -13.15
CA THR A 13 6.65 -7.72 -14.23
C THR A 13 7.06 -6.97 -15.50
N ARG A 14 7.56 -7.68 -16.51
CA ARG A 14 8.00 -7.08 -17.80
C ARG A 14 6.85 -6.44 -18.57
N GLU A 15 5.65 -6.96 -18.41
CA GLU A 15 4.40 -6.44 -18.97
C GLU A 15 3.93 -5.18 -18.23
N GLY A 16 4.60 -4.83 -17.13
CA GLY A 16 4.28 -3.68 -16.30
C GLY A 16 3.20 -3.94 -15.26
N ILE A 17 2.77 -5.18 -15.03
CA ILE A 17 1.80 -5.53 -13.98
C ILE A 17 2.44 -5.26 -12.62
N ILE A 18 1.74 -4.54 -11.77
CA ILE A 18 2.20 -4.16 -10.43
C ILE A 18 1.51 -5.04 -9.41
N PHE A 19 2.33 -5.73 -8.63
CA PHE A 19 1.93 -6.60 -7.54
C PHE A 19 2.28 -5.94 -6.21
N ARG A 20 1.67 -6.43 -5.13
CA ARG A 20 2.02 -6.09 -3.75
C ARG A 20 2.35 -7.36 -2.99
N VAL A 21 3.55 -7.44 -2.44
CA VAL A 21 3.97 -8.58 -1.63
C VAL A 21 3.11 -8.65 -0.37
N MET A 22 2.70 -9.88 -0.03
CA MET A 22 1.82 -10.15 1.10
C MET A 22 2.57 -10.93 2.18
N GLY A 23 2.83 -10.27 3.31
CA GLY A 23 3.51 -10.86 4.46
C GLY A 23 4.98 -11.19 4.21
N TYR A 24 5.52 -12.05 5.08
CA TYR A 24 6.95 -12.40 5.12
C TYR A 24 7.22 -13.90 4.91
N ASP A 25 6.19 -14.74 4.94
CA ASP A 25 6.31 -16.19 4.78
C ASP A 25 6.15 -16.58 3.31
N HIS A 26 7.28 -16.85 2.65
CA HIS A 26 7.37 -17.08 1.22
C HIS A 26 8.17 -18.35 0.91
N PRO A 27 7.80 -19.12 -0.12
CA PRO A 27 8.61 -20.26 -0.55
C PRO A 27 9.94 -19.78 -1.16
N PRO A 28 10.99 -20.64 -1.15
CA PRO A 28 12.28 -20.27 -1.73
C PRO A 28 12.18 -19.80 -3.18
N GLY A 29 12.77 -18.64 -3.48
CA GLY A 29 12.85 -18.09 -4.84
C GLY A 29 11.57 -17.44 -5.37
N ALA A 30 10.56 -17.23 -4.52
CA ALA A 30 9.31 -16.58 -4.90
C ALA A 30 8.72 -15.76 -3.74
N CYS A 31 7.70 -14.96 -4.03
CA CYS A 31 6.88 -14.27 -3.04
C CYS A 31 5.39 -14.37 -3.37
N PHE A 32 4.56 -14.53 -2.35
CA PHE A 32 3.11 -14.38 -2.48
C PHE A 32 2.75 -12.91 -2.61
N CYS A 33 1.81 -12.63 -3.51
CA CYS A 33 1.44 -11.27 -3.87
C CYS A 33 -0.08 -11.14 -4.04
N ASP A 34 -0.55 -9.92 -3.94
CA ASP A 34 -1.81 -9.45 -4.53
C ASP A 34 -1.50 -8.72 -5.84
N VAL A 35 -2.44 -8.71 -6.80
CA VAL A 35 -2.28 -7.96 -8.05
C VAL A 35 -3.02 -6.63 -7.93
N GLU A 36 -2.27 -5.54 -7.87
CA GLU A 36 -2.89 -4.24 -7.58
C GLU A 36 -3.25 -3.47 -8.86
N TYR A 37 -2.36 -3.45 -9.86
CA TYR A 37 -2.55 -2.66 -11.06
C TYR A 37 -2.02 -3.36 -12.30
N ALA A 38 -2.65 -3.10 -13.45
CA ALA A 38 -2.11 -3.44 -14.75
C ALA A 38 -2.21 -2.24 -15.70
N PRO A 39 -1.26 -2.08 -16.65
CA PRO A 39 -1.29 -0.98 -17.59
C PRO A 39 -2.48 -1.13 -18.56
N GLU A 40 -2.96 0.00 -19.05
CA GLU A 40 -4.10 0.07 -19.99
C GLU A 40 -3.91 -0.81 -21.24
N THR A 41 -2.66 -1.05 -21.64
CA THR A 41 -2.30 -1.90 -22.80
C THR A 41 -2.71 -3.36 -22.67
N ILE A 42 -2.88 -3.88 -21.45
CA ILE A 42 -3.24 -5.29 -21.20
C ILE A 42 -4.49 -5.47 -20.35
N TYR A 43 -4.94 -4.43 -19.66
CA TYR A 43 -6.13 -4.48 -18.81
C TYR A 43 -6.85 -3.12 -18.75
N THR A 44 -8.16 -3.17 -18.88
CA THR A 44 -9.06 -2.04 -18.60
C THR A 44 -10.16 -2.52 -17.66
N SER A 45 -10.69 -1.61 -16.84
CA SER A 45 -11.77 -1.92 -15.90
C SER A 45 -13.02 -1.11 -16.23
N ARG A 46 -14.18 -1.71 -16.00
CA ARG A 46 -15.47 -1.01 -16.04
C ARG A 46 -15.71 -0.16 -14.79
N GLU A 47 -14.93 -0.37 -13.73
CA GLU A 47 -15.02 0.43 -12.52
C GLU A 47 -14.50 1.83 -12.76
N LYS A 48 -15.41 2.81 -12.69
CA LYS A 48 -15.11 4.23 -12.95
C LYS A 48 -13.94 4.76 -12.10
N ARG A 49 -13.80 4.26 -10.88
CA ARG A 49 -12.74 4.64 -9.94
C ARG A 49 -11.43 3.86 -10.10
N ALA A 50 -11.29 2.98 -11.09
CA ALA A 50 -10.11 2.14 -11.27
C ALA A 50 -8.97 2.82 -12.01
N LEU A 51 -9.26 3.80 -12.85
CA LEU A 51 -8.23 4.51 -13.60
C LEU A 51 -7.23 5.17 -12.64
N ARG A 52 -5.95 5.00 -12.93
CA ARG A 52 -4.82 5.60 -12.22
C ARG A 52 -3.92 6.24 -13.26
N GLU A 53 -3.73 7.54 -13.13
CA GLU A 53 -2.94 8.32 -14.07
C GLU A 53 -1.80 8.97 -13.30
N GLY A 54 -0.60 8.91 -13.87
CA GLY A 54 0.59 9.46 -13.24
C GLY A 54 1.82 9.28 -14.10
N LYS A 55 2.66 10.31 -14.16
CA LYS A 55 3.91 10.31 -14.95
C LYS A 55 3.69 9.94 -16.43
N GLY A 56 2.56 10.33 -17.01
CA GLY A 56 2.21 10.02 -18.41
C GLY A 56 1.81 8.56 -18.67
N LEU A 57 1.62 7.76 -17.62
CA LEU A 57 1.18 6.36 -17.73
C LEU A 57 -0.26 6.21 -17.23
N ARG A 58 -1.00 5.31 -17.88
CA ARG A 58 -2.38 4.93 -17.51
C ARG A 58 -2.43 3.48 -17.05
N TYR A 59 -2.94 3.29 -15.84
CA TYR A 59 -3.10 2.00 -15.18
C TYR A 59 -4.54 1.83 -14.69
N TYR A 60 -4.94 0.58 -14.50
CA TYR A 60 -6.21 0.24 -13.89
C TYR A 60 -5.99 -0.58 -12.62
N LYS A 61 -6.56 -0.10 -11.51
CA LYS A 61 -6.59 -0.82 -10.23
C LYS A 61 -7.55 -1.99 -10.31
N PHE A 62 -7.11 -3.16 -9.86
CA PHE A 62 -7.99 -4.30 -9.67
C PHE A 62 -8.85 -4.11 -8.41
N TYR A 63 -10.12 -4.51 -8.50
CA TYR A 63 -11.05 -4.53 -7.37
C TYR A 63 -11.57 -5.94 -7.16
N PHE A 64 -11.91 -6.25 -5.90
CA PHE A 64 -12.44 -7.55 -5.50
C PHE A 64 -11.54 -8.70 -5.97
N ASP A 65 -12.11 -9.71 -6.63
CA ASP A 65 -11.39 -10.86 -7.18
C ASP A 65 -10.85 -10.64 -8.60
N GLY A 66 -10.94 -9.41 -9.14
CA GLY A 66 -10.56 -9.11 -10.51
C GLY A 66 -9.08 -9.38 -10.82
N GLY A 67 -8.18 -9.08 -9.87
CA GLY A 67 -6.75 -9.35 -10.02
C GLY A 67 -6.43 -10.85 -10.05
N LEU A 68 -7.13 -11.63 -9.22
CA LEU A 68 -7.02 -13.09 -9.21
C LEU A 68 -7.45 -13.69 -10.56
N LYS A 69 -8.66 -13.35 -11.02
CA LYS A 69 -9.19 -13.83 -12.31
C LYS A 69 -8.29 -13.44 -13.48
N PHE A 70 -7.81 -12.20 -13.49
CA PHE A 70 -6.89 -11.72 -14.51
C PHE A 70 -5.61 -12.55 -14.59
N VAL A 71 -5.01 -12.89 -13.44
CA VAL A 71 -3.83 -13.77 -13.39
C VAL A 71 -4.17 -15.19 -13.82
N GLU A 72 -5.25 -15.78 -13.29
CA GLU A 72 -5.62 -17.16 -13.61
C GLU A 72 -5.91 -17.36 -15.10
N GLU A 73 -6.57 -16.39 -15.74
CA GLU A 73 -6.97 -16.47 -17.15
C GLU A 73 -5.84 -16.11 -18.13
N ARG A 74 -5.03 -15.08 -17.82
CA ARG A 74 -4.08 -14.51 -18.79
C ARG A 74 -2.61 -14.74 -18.45
N TYR A 75 -2.31 -14.88 -17.16
CA TYR A 75 -0.93 -14.99 -16.68
C TYR A 75 -0.76 -16.07 -15.61
N PRO A 76 -1.19 -17.33 -15.86
CA PRO A 76 -1.16 -18.39 -14.86
C PRO A 76 0.25 -18.69 -14.31
N GLN A 77 1.31 -18.26 -15.02
CA GLN A 77 2.69 -18.30 -14.55
C GLN A 77 2.96 -17.40 -13.32
N TYR A 78 2.14 -16.38 -13.06
CA TYR A 78 2.21 -15.53 -11.85
C TYR A 78 1.41 -16.11 -10.69
N THR A 79 1.54 -17.41 -10.53
CA THR A 79 1.02 -18.14 -9.38
C THR A 79 2.14 -18.97 -8.77
N VAL A 80 2.05 -19.18 -7.45
CA VAL A 80 3.01 -19.94 -6.66
C VAL A 80 2.24 -20.94 -5.81
N TYR A 81 2.73 -22.18 -5.73
CA TYR A 81 2.07 -23.20 -4.91
C TYR A 81 2.33 -22.94 -3.42
N SER A 82 1.26 -22.77 -2.64
CA SER A 82 1.33 -22.71 -1.19
C SER A 82 1.10 -24.10 -0.61
N ARG A 83 2.10 -24.60 0.13
CA ARG A 83 1.98 -25.86 0.87
C ARG A 83 0.98 -25.75 2.02
N VAL A 84 0.90 -24.58 2.67
CA VAL A 84 0.00 -24.33 3.79
C VAL A 84 -1.46 -24.42 3.35
N PHE A 85 -1.79 -23.84 2.20
CA PHE A 85 -3.17 -23.84 1.67
C PHE A 85 -3.47 -24.99 0.70
N GLY A 86 -2.46 -25.81 0.35
CA GLY A 86 -2.61 -26.91 -0.60
C GLY A 86 -2.99 -26.49 -2.03
N LYS A 87 -2.84 -25.20 -2.38
CA LYS A 87 -3.28 -24.65 -3.67
C LYS A 87 -2.32 -23.58 -4.20
N ARG A 88 -2.47 -23.23 -5.48
CA ARG A 88 -1.74 -22.11 -6.09
C ARG A 88 -2.40 -20.79 -5.69
N LEU A 89 -1.58 -19.84 -5.30
CA LEU A 89 -1.98 -18.46 -5.00
C LEU A 89 -1.28 -17.53 -5.97
N VAL A 90 -1.79 -16.31 -6.11
CA VAL A 90 -1.07 -15.24 -6.81
C VAL A 90 0.29 -15.03 -6.14
N GLY A 91 1.33 -14.94 -6.97
CA GLY A 91 2.68 -14.77 -6.50
C GLY A 91 3.69 -14.79 -7.64
N LEU A 92 4.88 -14.26 -7.38
CA LEU A 92 5.92 -14.14 -8.38
C LEU A 92 7.15 -14.94 -7.97
N LYS A 93 7.65 -15.76 -8.89
CA LYS A 93 9.04 -16.19 -8.83
C LYS A 93 9.94 -14.99 -9.10
N TYR A 94 11.09 -14.93 -8.45
CA TYR A 94 11.99 -13.78 -8.57
C TYR A 94 12.50 -13.55 -10.00
N GLU A 95 12.59 -14.60 -10.81
CA GLU A 95 12.94 -14.51 -12.25
C GLU A 95 11.94 -13.70 -13.09
N TYR A 96 10.70 -13.56 -12.63
CA TYR A 96 9.66 -12.78 -13.32
C TYR A 96 9.57 -11.33 -12.85
N ILE A 97 10.34 -10.95 -11.83
CA ILE A 97 10.35 -9.59 -11.30
C ILE A 97 11.34 -8.77 -12.12
N ALA A 98 10.83 -7.81 -12.88
CA ALA A 98 11.64 -6.88 -13.68
C ALA A 98 12.12 -5.69 -12.83
N GLU A 99 11.30 -5.23 -11.89
CA GLU A 99 11.59 -4.14 -10.97
C GLU A 99 11.00 -4.49 -9.60
N LEU A 100 11.72 -4.22 -8.51
CA LEU A 100 11.18 -4.28 -7.16
C LEU A 100 11.15 -2.87 -6.58
N ARG A 101 9.94 -2.32 -6.39
CA ARG A 101 9.76 -1.01 -5.77
C ARG A 101 9.62 -1.18 -4.27
N LYS A 102 10.43 -0.46 -3.50
CA LYS A 102 10.44 -0.56 -2.04
C LYS A 102 9.89 0.68 -1.35
N PRO A 103 9.04 0.53 -0.31
CA PRO A 103 8.37 1.66 0.32
C PRO A 103 9.32 2.71 0.90
N GLU A 104 10.38 2.28 1.57
CA GLU A 104 11.40 3.15 2.19
C GLU A 104 12.19 3.93 1.14
N GLU A 105 12.62 3.25 0.06
CA GLU A 105 13.39 3.89 -1.01
C GLU A 105 12.53 4.95 -1.72
N ARG A 106 11.23 4.66 -1.85
CA ARG A 106 10.29 5.58 -2.47
C ARG A 106 9.95 6.77 -1.57
N LEU A 107 9.79 6.56 -0.27
CA LEU A 107 9.59 7.66 0.67
C LEU A 107 10.79 8.62 0.65
N GLN A 108 12.02 8.10 0.71
CA GLN A 108 13.22 8.93 0.67
C GLN A 108 13.30 9.78 -0.61
N LYS A 109 12.98 9.20 -1.78
CA LYS A 109 12.89 9.95 -3.04
C LYS A 109 11.81 11.04 -3.01
N LEU A 110 10.69 10.79 -2.34
CA LEU A 110 9.62 11.78 -2.18
C LEU A 110 10.01 12.90 -1.20
N LEU A 111 10.81 12.62 -0.17
CA LEU A 111 11.30 13.64 0.75
C LEU A 111 12.43 14.49 0.15
N MET A 112 13.14 13.97 -0.84
CA MET A 112 14.18 14.73 -1.56
C MET A 112 13.65 15.56 -2.74
N THR A 113 12.39 15.39 -3.14
CA THR A 113 11.83 16.14 -4.28
C THR A 113 11.54 17.59 -3.91
N GLU A 114 11.81 18.52 -4.82
CA GLU A 114 11.44 19.94 -4.69
C GLU A 114 10.01 20.23 -5.19
N LYS A 115 9.26 19.18 -5.59
CA LYS A 115 7.90 19.35 -6.10
C LYS A 115 7.01 19.98 -5.03
N ASP A 116 6.45 21.13 -5.39
CA ASP A 116 5.52 21.88 -4.56
C ASP A 116 4.09 21.32 -4.70
N ASP A 117 3.83 20.14 -4.13
CA ASP A 117 2.49 19.55 -4.13
C ASP A 117 1.90 19.36 -2.73
N LYS A 118 0.57 19.54 -2.64
CA LYS A 118 -0.16 19.58 -1.37
C LYS A 118 -0.07 18.26 -0.61
N LEU A 119 -0.12 17.13 -1.29
CA LEU A 119 -0.04 15.82 -0.66
C LEU A 119 1.35 15.55 -0.07
N LEU A 120 2.41 15.93 -0.78
CA LEU A 120 3.78 15.81 -0.29
C LEU A 120 4.08 16.79 0.84
N LYS A 121 3.50 18.00 0.82
CA LYS A 121 3.52 18.90 1.98
C LYS A 121 2.85 18.27 3.20
N ALA A 122 1.68 17.65 3.02
CA ALA A 122 0.99 16.94 4.10
C ALA A 122 1.81 15.76 4.62
N LEU A 123 2.43 14.97 3.74
CA LEU A 123 3.33 13.87 4.09
C LEU A 123 4.50 14.34 4.93
N ARG A 124 5.21 15.40 4.50
CA ARG A 124 6.34 15.98 5.25
C ARG A 124 5.89 16.47 6.62
N ARG A 125 4.83 17.28 6.67
CA ARG A 125 4.29 17.81 7.92
C ARG A 125 3.88 16.70 8.90
N LEU A 126 3.26 15.63 8.41
CA LEU A 126 2.87 14.49 9.24
C LEU A 126 4.10 13.81 9.84
N LEU A 127 5.11 13.53 9.02
CA LEU A 127 6.36 12.90 9.49
C LEU A 127 7.12 13.82 10.45
N ASP A 128 7.23 15.11 10.17
CA ASP A 128 7.85 16.09 11.06
C ASP A 128 7.13 16.12 12.41
N THR A 129 5.80 16.21 12.40
CA THR A 129 4.97 16.19 13.63
C THR A 129 5.22 14.95 14.48
N ILE A 130 5.34 13.77 13.86
CA ILE A 130 5.59 12.51 14.56
C ILE A 130 7.02 12.49 15.12
N THR A 131 8.01 12.84 14.29
CA THR A 131 9.43 12.75 14.65
C THR A 131 9.89 13.82 15.62
N GLU A 132 9.21 14.97 15.70
CA GLU A 132 9.51 16.03 16.67
C GLU A 132 9.24 15.61 18.13
N ILE A 133 8.33 14.66 18.35
CA ILE A 133 7.92 14.21 19.69
C ILE A 133 8.23 12.73 19.94
N SER A 134 9.08 12.12 19.12
CA SER A 134 9.47 10.71 19.24
C SER A 134 10.96 10.53 18.92
N THR A 135 11.45 9.31 19.14
CA THR A 135 12.78 8.87 18.71
C THR A 135 12.79 8.30 17.28
N LEU A 136 11.61 8.20 16.65
CA LEU A 136 11.44 7.74 15.29
C LEU A 136 12.11 8.69 14.30
N ARG A 137 12.56 8.13 13.18
CA ARG A 137 13.18 8.85 12.07
C ARG A 137 12.46 8.51 10.79
N THR A 138 12.57 9.36 9.78
CA THR A 138 12.00 9.11 8.45
C THR A 138 12.52 7.82 7.78
N SER A 139 13.69 7.32 8.20
CA SER A 139 14.25 6.03 7.77
C SER A 139 13.47 4.82 8.26
N ASP A 140 12.68 4.99 9.32
CA ASP A 140 11.91 3.92 9.94
C ASP A 140 10.54 3.74 9.23
N PHE A 141 10.24 4.58 8.24
CA PHE A 141 9.02 4.58 7.46
C PHE A 141 9.22 4.26 5.98
N GLY A 142 8.12 3.93 5.31
CA GLY A 142 8.02 3.85 3.85
C GLY A 142 6.62 4.26 3.37
N VAL A 143 6.45 4.44 2.06
CA VAL A 143 5.13 4.71 1.44
C VAL A 143 4.71 3.58 0.50
N PHE A 144 3.43 3.23 0.49
CA PHE A 144 2.86 2.30 -0.49
C PHE A 144 1.73 2.97 -1.29
N GLY A 145 0.97 2.18 -2.06
CA GLY A 145 -0.22 2.67 -2.75
C GLY A 145 0.08 3.71 -3.85
N SER A 146 -0.73 4.77 -3.91
CA SER A 146 -0.68 5.75 -5.00
C SER A 146 0.64 6.53 -5.03
N LEU A 147 1.18 6.91 -3.86
CA LEU A 147 2.46 7.59 -3.71
C LEU A 147 3.62 6.73 -4.20
N MET A 148 3.56 5.42 -3.92
CA MET A 148 4.59 4.47 -4.34
C MET A 148 4.77 4.50 -5.86
N HIS A 149 3.67 4.45 -6.60
CA HIS A 149 3.70 4.35 -8.06
C HIS A 149 3.66 5.71 -8.76
N GLY A 150 3.36 6.79 -8.04
CA GLY A 150 3.20 8.13 -8.61
C GLY A 150 1.86 8.34 -9.30
N PHE A 151 0.83 7.60 -8.90
CA PHE A 151 -0.56 7.71 -9.40
C PHE A 151 -1.46 8.59 -8.51
N TYR A 152 -0.87 9.34 -7.59
CA TYR A 152 -1.63 10.10 -6.60
C TYR A 152 -2.17 11.40 -7.18
N HIS A 153 -3.33 11.79 -6.68
CA HIS A 153 -3.92 13.11 -6.88
C HIS A 153 -3.65 13.96 -5.64
N GLU A 154 -3.21 15.20 -5.84
CA GLU A 154 -2.71 16.07 -4.75
C GLU A 154 -3.77 16.43 -3.71
N GLU A 155 -5.04 16.47 -4.12
CA GLU A 155 -6.18 16.83 -3.25
C GLU A 155 -6.99 15.64 -2.72
N TYR A 156 -6.87 14.46 -3.34
CA TYR A 156 -7.85 13.36 -3.14
C TYR A 156 -7.21 12.02 -2.78
N SER A 157 -5.89 11.90 -2.84
CA SER A 157 -5.23 10.65 -2.44
C SER A 157 -4.86 10.68 -0.97
N ASP A 158 -5.00 9.53 -0.33
CA ASP A 158 -4.61 9.34 1.06
C ASP A 158 -3.08 9.15 1.20
N LEU A 159 -2.60 9.23 2.45
CA LEU A 159 -1.22 8.91 2.81
C LEU A 159 -1.12 7.47 3.32
N ASP A 160 -0.59 6.59 2.47
CA ASP A 160 -0.37 5.17 2.78
C ASP A 160 1.07 4.96 3.30
N LEU A 161 1.24 4.79 4.62
CA LEU A 161 2.55 4.60 5.27
C LEU A 161 2.78 3.18 5.79
N VAL A 162 4.03 2.75 5.78
CA VAL A 162 4.55 1.57 6.50
C VAL A 162 5.53 2.04 7.55
N ILE A 163 5.56 1.38 8.71
CA ILE A 163 6.61 1.52 9.72
C ILE A 163 7.34 0.19 9.89
N TYR A 164 8.65 0.24 10.08
CA TYR A 164 9.50 -0.95 10.17
C TYR A 164 9.99 -1.17 11.60
N GLY A 165 9.53 -2.27 12.20
CA GLY A 165 9.98 -2.76 13.50
C GLY A 165 8.90 -2.67 14.57
N THR A 166 8.94 -3.63 15.52
CA THR A 166 7.91 -3.74 16.56
C THR A 166 7.98 -2.59 17.55
N LYS A 167 9.18 -2.20 17.97
CA LYS A 167 9.38 -1.10 18.93
C LYS A 167 8.97 0.23 18.31
N GLU A 168 9.31 0.41 17.05
CA GLU A 168 8.98 1.58 16.26
C GLU A 168 7.46 1.70 16.09
N LEU A 169 6.77 0.58 15.85
CA LEU A 169 5.31 0.53 15.82
C LEU A 169 4.69 0.87 17.18
N GLU A 170 5.19 0.29 18.28
CA GLU A 170 4.71 0.57 19.64
C GLU A 170 4.82 2.06 19.96
N GLU A 171 5.98 2.65 19.71
CA GLU A 171 6.23 4.08 19.89
C GLU A 171 5.32 4.94 19.00
N LEU A 172 5.16 4.58 17.71
CA LEU A 172 4.27 5.30 16.81
C LEU A 172 2.82 5.31 17.33
N LEU A 173 2.34 4.19 17.87
CA LEU A 173 1.00 4.09 18.44
C LEU A 173 0.83 5.01 19.65
N GLU A 174 1.83 5.11 20.53
CA GLU A 174 1.81 6.04 21.67
C GLU A 174 1.78 7.50 21.20
N VAL A 175 2.62 7.84 20.22
CA VAL A 175 2.72 9.17 19.63
C VAL A 175 1.41 9.58 18.96
N LEU A 176 0.85 8.72 18.11
CA LEU A 176 -0.42 8.99 17.44
C LEU A 176 -1.57 9.12 18.46
N SER A 177 -1.61 8.26 19.48
CA SER A 177 -2.61 8.34 20.57
C SER A 177 -2.56 9.70 21.28
N SER A 178 -1.35 10.22 21.53
CA SER A 178 -1.16 11.56 22.10
C SER A 178 -1.65 12.67 21.16
N LEU A 179 -1.26 12.61 19.87
CA LEU A 179 -1.62 13.62 18.87
C LEU A 179 -3.12 13.71 18.62
N TYR A 180 -3.80 12.56 18.51
CA TYR A 180 -5.26 12.53 18.35
C TYR A 180 -5.99 13.02 19.60
N ARG A 181 -5.46 12.77 20.81
CA ARG A 181 -6.06 13.27 22.06
C ARG A 181 -5.94 14.79 22.20
N ASP A 182 -4.83 15.38 21.76
CA ASP A 182 -4.67 16.85 21.74
C ASP A 182 -5.61 17.51 20.72
N GLY A 183 -5.88 16.85 19.59
CA GLY A 183 -6.90 17.24 18.61
C GLY A 183 -6.59 18.51 17.81
N ARG A 184 -5.40 19.12 18.00
CA ARG A 184 -4.99 20.35 17.30
C ARG A 184 -4.34 20.08 15.96
N VAL A 185 -3.58 18.99 15.86
CA VAL A 185 -2.77 18.66 14.66
C VAL A 185 -3.39 17.51 13.87
N LEU A 186 -3.84 16.46 14.55
CA LEU A 186 -4.57 15.34 13.96
C LEU A 186 -5.98 15.30 14.53
N ILE A 187 -6.95 15.03 13.66
CA ILE A 187 -8.36 14.87 14.02
C ILE A 187 -8.76 13.49 13.54
N ASN A 188 -9.38 12.71 14.43
CA ASN A 188 -9.93 11.43 14.05
C ASN A 188 -11.25 11.65 13.32
N GLU A 189 -11.30 11.31 12.03
CA GLU A 189 -12.52 11.45 11.23
C GLU A 189 -13.70 10.69 11.84
N PHE A 190 -13.44 9.54 12.47
CA PHE A 190 -14.47 8.69 13.08
C PHE A 190 -15.08 9.28 14.34
N ASP A 191 -14.39 10.16 15.06
CA ASP A 191 -14.96 10.88 16.22
C ASP A 191 -16.10 11.84 15.78
N THR A 192 -16.12 12.20 14.50
CA THR A 192 -17.13 13.08 13.91
C THR A 192 -18.16 12.34 13.04
N VAL A 193 -17.96 11.03 12.81
CA VAL A 193 -18.87 10.22 11.99
C VAL A 193 -20.16 9.93 12.76
N SER A 194 -21.27 10.45 12.24
CA SER A 194 -22.61 10.13 12.75
C SER A 194 -22.83 8.61 12.78
N PRO A 195 -23.44 8.06 13.86
CA PRO A 195 -23.81 6.63 13.94
C PRO A 195 -24.63 6.12 12.75
N GLU A 196 -25.25 7.03 12.00
CA GLU A 196 -26.01 6.73 10.80
C GLU A 196 -25.17 6.17 9.64
N HIS A 197 -23.86 6.43 9.61
CA HIS A 197 -22.96 5.82 8.62
C HIS A 197 -22.79 4.30 8.82
N PHE A 198 -23.07 3.79 10.03
CA PHE A 198 -23.04 2.36 10.33
C PHE A 198 -24.39 1.66 10.10
N LYS A 199 -25.39 2.33 9.50
CA LYS A 199 -26.71 1.74 9.19
C LYS A 199 -26.61 0.44 8.35
N ASN A 200 -25.55 0.29 7.55
CA ASN A 200 -25.28 -0.90 6.74
C ASN A 200 -24.13 -1.75 7.31
N TRP A 201 -24.13 -1.99 8.62
CA TRP A 201 -23.13 -2.82 9.28
C TRP A 201 -23.24 -4.29 8.85
N ARG A 202 -22.22 -4.78 8.13
CA ARG A 202 -22.21 -6.15 7.57
C ARG A 202 -21.44 -7.16 8.42
N PHE A 203 -20.75 -6.71 9.46
CA PHE A 203 -19.96 -7.58 10.34
C PHE A 203 -20.85 -8.17 11.43
N LYS A 204 -20.87 -9.50 11.56
CA LYS A 204 -21.71 -10.21 12.53
C LYS A 204 -21.14 -10.27 13.94
N HIS A 205 -19.82 -10.09 14.07
CA HIS A 205 -19.06 -10.31 15.31
C HIS A 205 -18.24 -9.09 15.73
N LEU A 206 -18.45 -7.98 15.04
CA LEU A 206 -17.89 -6.69 15.41
C LEU A 206 -19.06 -5.73 15.56
N THR A 207 -18.89 -4.71 16.37
CA THR A 207 -19.79 -3.59 16.56
C THR A 207 -19.10 -2.32 16.08
N PRO A 208 -19.84 -1.25 15.75
CA PRO A 208 -19.24 0.04 15.45
C PRO A 208 -18.37 0.62 16.57
N LYS A 209 -18.43 0.08 17.80
CA LYS A 209 -17.56 0.50 18.91
C LYS A 209 -16.17 -0.13 18.87
N GLU A 210 -16.01 -1.20 18.11
CA GLU A 210 -14.72 -1.90 17.92
C GLU A 210 -13.96 -1.36 16.69
N TYR A 211 -14.48 -0.30 16.06
CA TYR A 211 -13.95 0.36 14.87
C TYR A 211 -13.77 1.84 15.17
#